data_AF-A0A7J3ZAJ2-F1
#
_entry.id   AF-A0A7J3ZAJ2-F1
#
_cell.length_a   1.000
_cell.length_b   1.000
_cell.length_c   1.000
_cell.angle_alpha   90.00
_cell.angle_beta   90.00
_cell.angle_gamma   90.00
#
_symmetry.space_group_name_H-M   'P 1'
#
loop_
_entity.id
_entity.type
_entity.pdbx_description
1 polymer ?
#
loop_
_entity_poly.entity_id
_entity_poly.type
_entity_poly.pdbx_seq_one_letter_code
_entity_poly.pdbx_strand_id
1 'polypeptide(L)'
;MASLSISLRVEVNAEAFNAVETVGNLTKHRRAPMVVPSDSGYKLVYVPAVSGESIANAYQRNIVDATKAIYRSNPPLTQWDLRYEFAKFMDNNHITPTLLKIVQSKP
;
A
#
# COMPACT_ATOMS: atom_id res chain seq x y z
N MET A 1 8.20 17.07 17.28
CA MET A 1 7.70 15.99 16.40
C MET A 1 6.66 15.21 17.19
N ALA A 2 5.46 15.03 16.65
CA ALA A 2 4.44 14.16 17.23
C ALA A 2 4.42 12.85 16.44
N SER A 3 4.39 11.71 17.12
CA SER A 3 4.24 10.38 16.52
C SER A 3 2.97 9.71 17.07
N LEU A 4 2.35 8.88 16.23
CA LEU A 4 1.19 8.08 16.60
C LEU A 4 1.49 6.61 16.25
N SER A 5 1.22 5.71 17.19
CA SER A 5 1.36 4.27 16.99
C SER A 5 0.04 3.58 17.33
N ILE A 6 -0.37 2.63 16.49
CA ILE A 6 -1.67 1.94 16.59
C ILE A 6 -1.43 0.43 16.45
N SER A 7 -2.09 -0.36 17.31
CA SER A 7 -2.17 -1.82 17.22
C SER A 7 -3.63 -2.23 17.30
N LEU A 8 -4.06 -3.12 16.41
CA LEU A 8 -5.48 -3.49 16.24
C LEU A 8 -5.62 -5.01 16.15
N ARG A 9 -6.76 -5.50 16.66
CA ARG A 9 -7.25 -6.85 16.38
C ARG A 9 -8.61 -6.70 15.72
N VAL A 10 -8.77 -7.32 14.56
CA VAL A 10 -9.98 -7.20 13.75
C VAL A 10 -10.54 -8.58 13.46
N GLU A 11 -11.86 -8.69 13.47
CA GLU A 11 -12.57 -9.87 12.96
C GLU A 11 -12.68 -9.75 11.44
N VAL A 12 -12.34 -10.81 10.72
CA VAL A 12 -12.30 -10.81 9.25
C VAL A 12 -13.04 -12.01 8.70
N ASN A 13 -13.73 -11.79 7.57
CA ASN A 13 -14.36 -12.87 6.82
C ASN A 13 -13.27 -13.74 6.16
N ALA A 14 -13.26 -15.04 6.45
CA ALA A 14 -12.24 -15.96 5.97
C ALA A 14 -12.24 -16.15 4.45
N GLU A 15 -13.40 -16.05 3.78
CA GLU A 15 -13.52 -16.13 2.32
C GLU A 15 -12.91 -14.88 1.66
N ALA A 16 -13.26 -13.70 2.17
CA ALA A 16 -12.68 -12.43 1.71
C ALA A 16 -11.17 -12.34 1.99
N PHE A 17 -10.70 -12.93 3.09
CA PHE A 17 -9.29 -12.95 3.48
C PHE A 17 -8.46 -13.98 2.69
N ASN A 18 -9.13 -15.03 2.18
CA ASN A 18 -8.55 -15.97 1.22
C ASN A 18 -8.62 -15.45 -0.22
N ALA A 19 -9.36 -14.36 -0.48
CA ALA A 19 -9.40 -13.73 -1.80
C ALA A 19 -8.00 -13.21 -2.19
N VAL A 20 -7.77 -13.12 -3.50
CA VAL A 20 -6.46 -12.77 -3.99
C VAL A 20 -6.15 -11.30 -3.76
N GLU A 21 -5.01 -11.03 -3.14
CA GLU A 21 -4.54 -9.67 -2.96
C GLU A 21 -3.99 -9.14 -4.31
N THR A 22 -4.54 -8.03 -4.81
CA THR A 22 -4.03 -7.34 -6.00
C THR A 22 -3.20 -6.14 -5.57
N VAL A 23 -1.88 -6.29 -5.54
CA VAL A 23 -0.95 -5.15 -5.42
C VAL A 23 -0.39 -4.86 -6.81
N GLY A 24 -0.95 -3.86 -7.48
CA GLY A 24 -0.59 -3.55 -8.88
C GLY A 24 -1.03 -4.67 -9.84
N ASN A 25 -0.09 -5.29 -10.56
CA ASN A 25 -0.33 -6.38 -11.52
C ASN A 25 -0.04 -7.79 -10.95
N LEU A 26 0.17 -7.91 -9.63
CA LEU A 26 0.48 -9.18 -8.98
C LEU A 26 -0.69 -9.63 -8.12
N THR A 27 -1.25 -10.77 -8.49
CA THR A 27 -2.40 -11.41 -7.85
C THR A 27 -1.87 -12.63 -7.11
N LYS A 28 -1.64 -12.51 -5.79
CA LYS A 28 -1.15 -13.63 -4.94
C LYS A 28 -2.06 -13.86 -3.73
N HIS A 29 -2.33 -15.14 -3.43
CA HIS A 29 -2.85 -15.54 -2.12
C HIS A 29 -1.71 -15.39 -1.10
N ARG A 30 -1.61 -14.23 -0.45
CA ARG A 30 -0.49 -13.95 0.45
C ARG A 30 -0.65 -14.78 1.73
N ARG A 31 0.42 -15.49 2.09
CA ARG A 31 0.50 -16.33 3.29
C ARG A 31 1.76 -15.98 4.06
N ALA A 32 1.67 -16.04 5.38
CA ALA A 32 2.80 -15.86 6.28
C ALA A 32 3.13 -17.19 6.98
N PRO A 33 4.41 -17.54 7.12
CA PRO A 33 4.82 -18.68 7.95
C PRO A 33 4.61 -18.36 9.44
N MET A 34 4.08 -19.32 10.18
CA MET A 34 3.96 -19.30 11.63
C MET A 34 4.59 -20.58 12.18
N VAL A 35 5.52 -20.44 13.13
CA VAL A 35 6.12 -21.56 13.84
C VAL A 35 5.31 -21.82 15.10
N VAL A 36 4.78 -23.03 15.23
CA VAL A 36 3.89 -23.43 16.33
C VAL A 36 4.54 -24.56 17.12
N PRO A 37 4.65 -24.47 18.45
CA PRO A 37 5.06 -25.60 19.28
C PRO A 37 4.11 -26.79 19.13
N SER A 38 4.65 -28.00 19.25
CA SER A 38 3.94 -29.28 19.21
C SER A 38 4.60 -30.28 20.16
N ASP A 39 3.92 -31.38 20.46
CA ASP A 39 4.41 -32.40 21.40
C ASP A 39 5.78 -32.99 21.01
N SER A 40 6.11 -32.97 19.71
CA SER A 40 7.37 -33.51 19.17
C SER A 40 8.32 -32.43 18.63
N GLY A 41 8.17 -31.16 19.03
CA GLY A 41 9.03 -30.06 18.58
C GLY A 41 8.24 -28.90 17.97
N TYR A 42 8.60 -28.44 16.77
CA TYR A 42 7.97 -27.29 16.12
C TYR A 42 7.36 -27.66 14.77
N LYS A 43 6.20 -27.07 14.47
CA LYS A 43 5.53 -27.18 13.17
C LYS A 43 5.51 -25.82 12.48
N LEU A 44 5.93 -25.80 11.21
CA LEU A 44 5.76 -24.65 10.34
C LEU A 44 4.38 -24.74 9.67
N VAL A 45 3.52 -23.75 9.90
CA VAL A 45 2.22 -23.63 9.22
C VAL A 45 2.15 -22.31 8.46
N TYR A 46 1.53 -22.31 7.29
CA TYR A 46 1.30 -21.09 6.53
C TYR A 46 -0.14 -20.64 6.74
N VAL A 47 -0.33 -19.44 7.24
CA VAL A 47 -1.65 -18.85 7.45
C VAL A 47 -1.89 -17.75 6.42
N PRO A 48 -3.16 -17.49 6.01
CA PRO A 48 -3.49 -16.32 5.22
C PRO A 48 -2.99 -15.05 5.91
N ALA A 49 -2.51 -14.07 5.14
CA ALA A 49 -2.03 -12.80 5.66
C ALA A 49 -2.28 -11.68 4.66
N VAL A 50 -2.56 -10.48 5.14
CA VAL A 50 -2.67 -9.27 4.30
C VAL A 50 -1.36 -8.50 4.39
N SER A 51 -0.85 -8.03 3.24
CA SER A 51 0.38 -7.26 3.22
C SER A 51 0.21 -5.86 3.82
N GLY A 52 1.30 -5.33 4.39
CA GLY A 52 1.35 -3.93 4.80
C GLY A 52 1.23 -2.99 3.60
N GLU A 53 1.69 -3.43 2.43
CA GLU A 53 1.61 -2.71 1.17
C GLU A 53 0.16 -2.52 0.70
N SER A 54 -0.71 -3.51 0.89
CA SER A 54 -2.14 -3.41 0.60
C SER A 54 -2.86 -2.45 1.53
N ILE A 55 -2.55 -2.51 2.83
CA ILE A 55 -3.09 -1.56 3.80
C ILE A 55 -2.60 -0.14 3.46
N ALA A 56 -1.32 0.02 3.14
CA ALA A 56 -0.75 1.30 2.72
C ALA A 56 -1.36 1.81 1.41
N ASN A 57 -1.67 0.92 0.46
CA ASN A 57 -2.35 1.27 -0.78
C ASN A 57 -3.76 1.80 -0.49
N ALA A 58 -4.56 1.05 0.27
CA ALA A 58 -5.90 1.47 0.67
C ALA A 58 -5.87 2.80 1.45
N TYR A 59 -4.91 2.96 2.36
CA TYR A 59 -4.72 4.22 3.09
C TYR A 59 -4.39 5.39 2.15
N GLN A 60 -3.47 5.22 1.20
CA GLN A 60 -3.13 6.26 0.22
C GLN A 60 -4.34 6.63 -0.67
N ARG A 61 -5.18 5.66 -1.06
CA ARG A 61 -6.42 5.94 -1.80
C ARG A 61 -7.37 6.83 -0.99
N ASN A 62 -7.57 6.50 0.29
CA ASN A 62 -8.38 7.31 1.19
C ASN A 62 -7.79 8.72 1.39
N ILE A 63 -6.45 8.86 1.44
CA ILE A 63 -5.80 10.18 1.50
C ILE A 63 -6.07 10.98 0.22
N VAL A 64 -5.99 10.35 -0.96
CA VAL A 64 -6.30 11.02 -2.23
C VAL A 64 -7.72 11.56 -2.21
N ASP A 65 -8.68 10.77 -1.74
CA ASP A 65 -10.09 11.17 -1.69
C ASP A 65 -10.34 12.28 -0.65
N ALA A 66 -9.74 12.16 0.53
CA ALA A 66 -9.75 13.23 1.53
C ALA A 66 -9.14 14.53 0.99
N THR A 67 -8.03 14.44 0.24
CA THR A 67 -7.36 15.60 -0.37
C THR A 67 -8.25 16.26 -1.41
N LYS A 68 -8.92 15.49 -2.28
CA LYS A 68 -9.91 16.01 -3.24
C LYS A 68 -11.04 16.76 -2.52
N ALA A 69 -11.54 16.21 -1.42
CA ALA A 69 -12.61 16.83 -0.63
C ALA A 69 -12.18 18.15 0.06
N ILE A 70 -10.95 18.21 0.57
CA ILE A 70 -10.41 19.38 1.28
C ILE A 70 -10.05 20.51 0.31
N TYR A 71 -9.31 20.21 -0.75
CA TYR A 71 -8.76 21.22 -1.66
C TYR A 71 -9.72 21.61 -2.80
N ARG A 72 -10.79 20.81 -3.01
CA ARG A 72 -11.84 21.01 -4.01
C ARG A 72 -11.29 21.19 -5.43
N SER A 73 -11.02 22.43 -5.84
CA SER A 73 -10.72 22.79 -7.23
C SER A 73 -9.27 22.60 -7.65
N ASN A 74 -8.32 22.55 -6.72
CA ASN A 74 -6.90 22.40 -7.06
C ASN A 74 -6.13 21.55 -6.03
N PRO A 75 -6.43 20.23 -5.93
CA PRO A 75 -5.71 19.35 -5.03
C PRO A 75 -4.24 19.20 -5.48
N PRO A 76 -3.27 19.19 -4.56
CA PRO A 76 -1.86 19.02 -4.86
C PRO A 76 -1.53 17.53 -5.12
N LEU A 77 -2.15 16.95 -6.15
CA LEU A 77 -2.01 15.55 -6.54
C LEU A 77 -1.52 15.45 -7.99
N THR A 78 -0.76 14.40 -8.30
CA THR A 78 -0.40 14.13 -9.69
C THR A 78 -1.56 13.43 -10.42
N GLN A 79 -1.49 13.43 -11.75
CA GLN A 79 -2.46 12.70 -12.58
C GLN A 79 -2.50 11.18 -12.28
N TRP A 80 -1.40 10.60 -11.81
CA TRP A 80 -1.31 9.17 -11.48
C TRP A 80 -1.95 8.89 -10.11
N ASP A 81 -1.72 9.76 -9.13
CA ASP A 81 -2.37 9.65 -7.81
C ASP A 81 -3.90 9.75 -7.95
N LEU A 82 -4.40 10.57 -8.88
CA LEU A 82 -5.83 10.68 -9.18
C LEU A 82 -6.44 9.38 -9.71
N ARG A 83 -5.63 8.52 -10.37
CA ARG A 83 -6.00 7.18 -10.83
C ARG A 83 -5.66 6.07 -9.81
N TYR A 84 -5.17 6.45 -8.63
CA TYR A 84 -4.65 5.52 -7.61
C TYR A 84 -3.46 4.67 -8.08
N GLU A 85 -2.70 5.20 -9.03
CA GLU A 85 -1.45 4.64 -9.53
C GLU A 85 -0.27 5.29 -8.78
N PHE A 86 0.13 4.71 -7.65
CA PHE A 86 1.15 5.29 -6.77
C PHE A 86 2.58 5.04 -7.26
N ALA A 87 2.90 5.53 -8.45
CA ALA A 87 4.25 5.53 -9.03
C ALA A 87 5.20 6.48 -8.29
N LYS A 88 4.69 7.50 -7.59
CA LYS A 88 5.43 8.34 -6.64
C LYS A 88 6.80 8.83 -7.13
N PHE A 89 6.84 9.36 -8.36
CA PHE A 89 8.06 9.94 -8.94
C PHE A 89 9.23 8.94 -9.09
N MET A 90 8.95 7.63 -9.13
CA MET A 90 9.97 6.57 -9.16
C MET A 90 10.69 6.44 -10.51
N ASP A 91 10.17 7.03 -11.58
CA ASP A 91 10.79 7.02 -12.90
C ASP A 91 10.59 8.34 -13.65
N ASN A 92 11.27 8.49 -14.79
CA ASN A 92 11.24 9.69 -15.61
C ASN A 92 9.89 9.95 -16.30
N ASN A 93 9.06 8.92 -16.46
CA ASN A 93 7.73 9.03 -17.06
C ASN A 93 6.68 9.49 -16.03
N HIS A 94 6.96 9.32 -14.73
CA HIS A 94 6.05 9.61 -13.61
C HIS A 94 6.49 10.81 -12.77
N ILE A 95 7.25 11.74 -13.36
CA ILE A 95 7.67 13.01 -12.75
C ILE A 95 6.96 14.22 -13.35
N THR A 96 6.74 15.24 -12.52
CA THR A 96 6.15 16.49 -13.00
C THR A 96 7.12 17.20 -13.96
N PRO A 97 6.63 17.97 -14.95
CA PRO A 97 7.50 18.68 -15.88
C PRO A 97 8.52 19.59 -15.20
N THR A 98 8.11 20.21 -14.09
CA THR A 98 8.99 21.04 -13.26
C THR A 98 10.11 20.22 -12.62
N LEU A 99 9.78 19.06 -12.05
CA LEU A 99 10.77 18.20 -11.39
C LEU A 99 11.71 17.54 -12.40
N LEU A 100 11.21 17.13 -13.57
CA LEU A 100 12.02 16.56 -14.65
C LEU A 100 13.14 17.53 -15.09
N LYS A 101 12.80 18.80 -15.28
CA LYS A 101 13.79 19.85 -15.61
C LYS A 101 14.89 19.95 -14.54
N ILE A 102 14.52 19.87 -13.27
CA ILE A 102 15.47 19.94 -12.15
C ILE A 102 16.39 18.70 -12.16
N VAL A 103 15.82 17.50 -12.32
CA VAL A 103 16.58 16.25 -12.34
C VAL A 103 17.57 16.22 -13.51
N GLN A 104 17.16 16.67 -14.70
CA GLN A 104 18.00 16.72 -15.89
C GLN A 104 19.01 17.88 -15.90
N SER A 105 18.80 18.92 -15.09
CA SER A 105 19.73 20.06 -14.98
C SER A 105 20.94 19.80 -14.08
N LYS A 106 20.95 18.67 -13.34
CA LYS A 106 22.14 18.26 -12.60
C LYS A 106 23.16 17.65 -13.57
N PRO A 107 24.44 18.05 -13.49
CA PRO A 107 25.51 17.50 -14.32
C PRO A 107 25.75 16.01 -14.06
#